data_AF-A0A4Q9LZ55-F1
#
_entry.id   AF-A0A4Q9LZ55-F1
#
_cell.length_a   1.000
_cell.length_b   1.000
_cell.length_c   1.000
_cell.angle_alpha   90.00
_cell.angle_beta   90.00
_cell.angle_gamma   90.00
#
_symmetry.space_group_name_H-M   'P 1'
#
loop_
_entity.id
_entity.type
_entity.pdbx_description
1 polymer ?
#
loop_
_entity_poly.entity_id
_entity_poly.type
_entity_poly.pdbx_seq_one_letter_code
_entity_poly.pdbx_strand_id
1 'polypeptide(L)'
;MKVKKLLISLIAMIFVLVIWIIFIISSKRKDIEKVSAEKNRTKVSEDTLLLSERNFVGLENDKYVCYFNSIIQALYVQTDFMNKIFSYKHNQNQKCIILLKEIFSLMLKGQIISTSNYLKQILDLNVDYKSFKFGFFEDAYACLSIIFTQILNEINDNR
;
A
#
# COMPACT_ATOMS: atom_id res chain seq x y z
N MET A 1 2.52 42.30 -56.39
CA MET A 1 2.69 42.80 -55.00
C MET A 1 1.57 42.41 -54.04
N LYS A 2 0.29 42.37 -54.47
CA LYS A 2 -0.87 42.03 -53.61
C LYS A 2 -0.89 40.57 -53.10
N VAL A 3 -0.55 39.59 -53.95
CA VAL A 3 -0.58 38.16 -53.61
C VAL A 3 0.42 37.78 -52.50
N LYS A 4 1.63 38.34 -52.52
CA LYS A 4 2.65 38.12 -51.48
C LYS A 4 2.21 38.64 -50.10
N LYS A 5 1.56 39.80 -50.04
CA LYS A 5 1.01 40.34 -48.77
C LYS A 5 -0.12 39.48 -48.22
N LEU A 6 -0.95 38.92 -49.12
CA LEU A 6 -2.06 38.03 -48.74
C LEU A 6 -1.56 36.69 -48.18
N LEU A 7 -0.50 36.13 -48.78
CA LEU A 7 0.16 34.91 -48.29
C LEU A 7 0.79 35.11 -46.91
N ILE A 8 1.49 36.23 -46.70
CA ILE A 8 2.11 36.56 -45.39
C ILE A 8 1.02 36.75 -44.32
N SER A 9 -0.10 37.40 -44.66
CA SER A 9 -1.24 37.57 -43.75
C SER A 9 -1.89 36.23 -43.37
N LEU A 10 -1.99 35.29 -44.31
CA LEU A 10 -2.55 33.96 -44.05
C LEU A 10 -1.64 33.16 -43.10
N ILE A 11 -0.33 33.19 -43.34
CA ILE A 11 0.67 32.53 -42.48
C ILE A 11 0.64 33.11 -41.06
N ALA A 12 0.53 34.44 -40.93
CA ALA A 12 0.41 35.10 -39.63
C ALA A 12 -0.85 34.67 -38.86
N MET A 13 -2.00 34.57 -39.53
CA MET A 13 -3.23 34.09 -38.90
C MET A 13 -3.12 32.63 -38.44
N ILE A 14 -2.54 31.75 -39.26
CA ILE A 14 -2.32 30.34 -38.88
C ILE A 14 -1.39 30.27 -37.65
N PHE A 15 -0.34 31.07 -37.62
CA PHE A 15 0.61 31.08 -36.50
C PHE A 15 -0.04 31.51 -35.18
N VAL A 16 -0.89 32.55 -35.21
CA VAL A 16 -1.66 32.98 -34.03
C VAL A 16 -2.61 31.88 -33.55
N LEU A 17 -3.26 31.19 -34.47
CA LEU A 17 -4.22 30.12 -34.16
C LEU A 17 -3.51 28.91 -33.52
N VAL A 18 -2.32 28.56 -34.01
CA VAL A 18 -1.46 27.52 -33.42
C VAL A 18 -1.01 27.89 -32.02
N ILE A 19 -0.55 29.13 -31.79
CA ILE A 19 -0.17 29.62 -30.46
C ILE A 19 -1.36 29.54 -29.50
N TRP A 20 -2.56 29.91 -29.96
CA TRP A 20 -3.77 29.90 -29.15
C TRP A 20 -4.18 28.47 -28.74
N ILE A 21 -4.07 27.50 -29.65
CA ILE A 21 -4.31 26.08 -29.37
C ILE A 21 -3.31 25.56 -28.33
N ILE A 22 -2.01 25.86 -28.50
CA ILE A 22 -0.96 25.46 -27.55
C ILE A 22 -1.24 26.04 -26.17
N PHE A 23 -1.65 27.31 -26.10
CA PHE A 23 -2.00 27.98 -24.85
C PHE A 23 -3.16 27.28 -24.14
N ILE A 24 -4.25 26.96 -24.85
CA ILE A 24 -5.41 26.24 -24.28
C ILE A 24 -5.02 24.86 -23.75
N ILE A 25 -4.26 24.09 -24.52
CA ILE A 25 -3.79 22.76 -24.10
C ILE A 25 -2.91 22.87 -22.84
N SER A 26 -2.00 23.85 -22.80
CA SER A 26 -1.12 24.08 -21.67
C SER A 26 -1.87 24.51 -20.40
N SER A 27 -2.93 25.32 -20.54
CA SER A 27 -3.76 25.74 -19.42
C SER A 27 -4.53 24.57 -18.83
N LYS A 28 -5.19 23.76 -19.67
CA LYS A 28 -5.92 22.57 -19.22
C LYS A 28 -5.02 21.58 -18.50
N ARG A 29 -3.77 21.41 -18.96
CA ARG A 29 -2.79 20.53 -18.30
C ARG A 29 -2.46 21.00 -16.88
N LYS A 30 -2.29 22.32 -16.67
CA LYS A 30 -2.04 22.89 -15.34
C LYS A 30 -3.22 22.70 -14.40
N ASP A 31 -4.45 22.81 -14.90
CA ASP A 31 -5.64 22.61 -14.06
C ASP A 31 -5.79 21.14 -13.64
N ILE A 32 -5.54 20.19 -14.56
CA ILE A 32 -5.53 18.75 -14.25
C ILE A 32 -4.43 18.40 -13.23
N GLU A 33 -3.24 18.98 -13.40
CA GLU A 33 -2.10 18.75 -12.50
C GLU A 33 -2.33 19.35 -11.10
N LYS A 34 -3.01 20.50 -11.01
CA LYS A 34 -3.46 21.07 -9.73
C LYS A 34 -4.51 20.20 -9.05
N VAL A 35 -5.53 19.75 -9.78
CA VAL A 35 -6.59 18.89 -9.23
C VAL A 35 -6.03 17.54 -8.77
N SER A 36 -5.07 16.98 -9.50
CA SER A 36 -4.42 15.72 -9.07
C SER A 36 -3.52 15.92 -7.85
N ALA A 37 -2.74 17.02 -7.80
CA ALA A 37 -1.91 17.36 -6.66
C ALA A 37 -2.75 17.65 -5.40
N GLU A 38 -3.89 18.31 -5.56
CA GLU A 38 -4.81 18.62 -4.46
C GLU A 38 -5.51 17.35 -3.96
N LYS A 39 -6.03 16.50 -4.86
CA LYS A 39 -6.57 15.18 -4.49
C LYS A 39 -5.54 14.30 -3.77
N ASN A 40 -4.29 14.31 -4.23
CA ASN A 40 -3.20 13.57 -3.60
C ASN A 40 -2.87 14.15 -2.21
N ARG A 41 -2.87 15.48 -2.04
CA ARG A 41 -2.68 16.13 -0.73
C ARG A 41 -3.80 15.80 0.25
N THR A 42 -5.06 15.83 -0.19
CA THR A 42 -6.21 15.49 0.68
C THR A 42 -6.18 14.02 1.09
N LYS A 43 -5.84 13.11 0.16
CA LYS A 43 -5.68 11.69 0.48
C LYS A 43 -4.52 11.46 1.46
N VAL A 44 -3.37 12.08 1.22
CA VAL A 44 -2.22 12.03 2.14
C VAL A 44 -2.61 12.61 3.51
N SER A 45 -3.39 13.70 3.59
CA SER A 45 -3.81 14.26 4.87
C SER A 45 -4.81 13.38 5.62
N GLU A 46 -5.76 12.74 4.93
CA GLU A 46 -6.68 11.77 5.55
C GLU A 46 -5.95 10.51 6.02
N ASP A 47 -5.07 9.94 5.19
CA ASP A 47 -4.24 8.81 5.56
C ASP A 47 -3.30 9.16 6.73
N THR A 48 -2.75 10.38 6.76
CA THR A 48 -1.91 10.88 7.85
C THR A 48 -2.71 11.09 9.15
N LEU A 49 -3.95 11.59 9.06
CA LEU A 49 -4.85 11.73 10.22
C LEU A 49 -5.21 10.36 10.80
N LEU A 50 -5.55 9.37 9.96
CA LEU A 50 -5.82 8.00 10.39
C LEU A 50 -4.58 7.28 10.94
N LEU A 51 -3.37 7.58 10.42
CA LEU A 51 -2.12 7.13 11.02
C LEU A 51 -1.85 7.82 12.37
N SER A 52 -2.17 9.11 12.50
CA SER A 52 -1.88 9.89 13.71
C SER A 52 -2.64 9.40 14.95
N GLU A 53 -3.75 8.69 14.75
CA GLU A 53 -4.52 8.05 15.81
C GLU A 53 -3.96 6.66 16.21
N ARG A 54 -3.02 6.09 15.46
CA ARG A 54 -2.44 4.77 15.76
C ARG A 54 -1.24 4.91 16.70
N ASN A 55 -1.17 4.01 17.66
CA ASN A 55 0.04 3.84 18.46
C ASN A 55 1.14 3.17 17.63
N PHE A 56 2.31 3.80 17.56
CA PHE A 56 3.50 3.21 16.95
C PHE A 56 4.39 2.62 18.02
N VAL A 57 4.47 1.29 18.04
CA VAL A 57 5.29 0.52 18.98
C VAL A 57 6.20 -0.43 18.25
N GLY A 58 7.36 -0.68 18.84
CA GLY A 58 8.29 -1.71 18.37
C GLY A 58 7.74 -3.12 18.61
N LEU A 59 8.40 -4.09 18.00
CA LEU A 59 8.13 -5.52 18.19
C LEU A 59 9.41 -6.18 18.73
N GLU A 60 9.26 -7.10 19.67
CA GLU A 60 10.40 -7.82 20.23
C GLU A 60 10.99 -8.74 19.17
N ASN A 61 12.31 -8.69 19.02
CA ASN A 61 13.03 -9.61 18.14
C ASN A 61 13.55 -10.80 18.94
N ASP A 62 12.66 -11.73 19.27
CA ASP A 62 13.04 -13.02 19.83
C ASP A 62 13.10 -14.09 18.74
N LYS A 63 13.99 -15.08 18.89
CA LYS A 63 14.14 -16.21 17.94
C LYS A 63 14.39 -15.78 16.48
N TYR A 64 15.15 -14.69 16.29
CA TYR A 64 15.61 -14.21 14.98
C TYR A 64 14.51 -13.81 13.99
N VAL A 65 13.33 -13.37 14.48
CA VAL A 65 12.16 -13.06 13.63
C VAL A 65 12.08 -11.60 13.15
N CYS A 66 13.18 -10.84 13.17
CA CYS A 66 13.18 -9.43 12.75
C CYS A 66 12.68 -9.18 11.32
N TYR A 67 12.86 -10.13 10.41
CA TYR A 67 12.30 -10.07 9.06
C TYR A 67 10.76 -10.02 9.10
N PHE A 68 10.14 -10.83 9.96
CA PHE A 68 8.69 -10.84 10.15
C PHE A 68 8.23 -9.57 10.85
N ASN A 69 8.94 -9.09 11.87
CA ASN A 69 8.64 -7.81 12.52
C ASN A 69 8.63 -6.65 11.52
N SER A 70 9.59 -6.63 10.60
CA SER A 70 9.68 -5.60 9.56
C SER A 70 8.48 -5.63 8.61
N ILE A 71 8.01 -6.84 8.26
CA ILE A 71 6.80 -7.04 7.46
C ILE A 71 5.56 -6.55 8.23
N ILE A 72 5.41 -6.93 9.50
CA ILE A 72 4.27 -6.51 10.33
C ILE A 72 4.21 -4.98 10.42
N GLN A 73 5.35 -4.32 10.67
CA GLN A 73 5.41 -2.85 10.69
C GLN A 73 5.03 -2.24 9.34
N ALA A 74 5.55 -2.79 8.24
CA ALA A 74 5.24 -2.33 6.90
C ALA A 74 3.75 -2.48 6.56
N LEU A 75 3.08 -3.55 7.00
CA LEU A 75 1.65 -3.76 6.82
C LEU A 75 0.81 -2.88 7.75
N TYR A 76 1.26 -2.67 8.98
CA TYR A 76 0.57 -1.88 10.00
C TYR A 76 0.40 -0.41 9.61
N VAL A 77 1.37 0.16 8.89
CA VAL A 77 1.29 1.53 8.37
C VAL A 77 0.38 1.66 7.14
N GLN A 78 -0.03 0.56 6.50
CA GLN A 78 -0.90 0.62 5.33
C GLN A 78 -2.37 0.74 5.75
N THR A 79 -2.94 1.94 5.64
CA THR A 79 -4.34 2.23 6.01
C THR A 79 -5.33 1.30 5.31
N ASP A 80 -5.22 1.15 4.00
CA ASP A 80 -6.13 0.31 3.20
C ASP A 80 -6.08 -1.17 3.62
N PHE A 81 -4.86 -1.70 3.82
CA PHE A 81 -4.68 -3.08 4.27
C PHE A 81 -5.29 -3.29 5.66
N MET A 82 -5.01 -2.39 6.60
CA MET A 82 -5.54 -2.46 7.96
C MET A 82 -7.07 -2.35 8.00
N ASN A 83 -7.66 -1.41 7.26
CA ASN A 83 -9.11 -1.30 7.17
C ASN A 83 -9.70 -2.58 6.57
N LYS A 84 -9.08 -3.12 5.52
CA LYS A 84 -9.57 -4.33 4.86
C LYS A 84 -9.44 -5.56 5.75
N ILE A 85 -8.30 -5.76 6.40
CA ILE A 85 -8.08 -6.93 7.26
C ILE A 85 -9.11 -6.95 8.38
N PHE A 86 -9.31 -5.84 9.09
CA PHE A 86 -10.30 -5.74 10.18
C PHE A 86 -11.74 -5.91 9.69
N SER A 87 -12.07 -5.50 8.46
CA SER A 87 -13.41 -5.65 7.88
C SER A 87 -13.83 -7.11 7.62
N TYR A 88 -12.90 -8.05 7.47
CA TYR A 88 -13.24 -9.45 7.24
C TYR A 88 -13.98 -10.05 8.46
N LYS A 89 -15.26 -10.38 8.28
CA LYS A 89 -15.94 -11.34 9.17
C LYS A 89 -15.29 -12.69 8.96
N HIS A 90 -14.61 -13.16 10.00
CA HIS A 90 -13.85 -14.40 9.94
C HIS A 90 -14.56 -15.48 10.73
N ASN A 91 -14.44 -16.71 10.25
CA ASN A 91 -14.77 -17.92 11.00
C ASN A 91 -13.47 -18.58 11.48
N GLN A 92 -13.58 -19.68 12.22
CA GLN A 92 -12.42 -20.36 12.84
C GLN A 92 -11.40 -20.91 11.84
N ASN A 93 -11.71 -20.93 10.54
CA ASN A 93 -10.84 -21.46 9.50
C ASN A 93 -9.83 -20.42 8.95
N GLN A 94 -9.99 -19.14 9.28
CA GLN A 94 -9.11 -18.06 8.79
C GLN A 94 -8.02 -17.70 9.82
N LYS A 95 -7.21 -18.69 10.19
CA LYS A 95 -6.26 -18.60 11.31
C LYS A 95 -5.17 -17.56 11.09
N CYS A 96 -4.62 -17.42 9.89
CA CYS A 96 -3.61 -16.40 9.58
C CYS A 96 -4.20 -15.00 9.74
N ILE A 97 -5.39 -14.76 9.18
CA ILE A 97 -6.08 -13.46 9.33
C ILE A 97 -6.36 -13.15 10.81
N ILE A 98 -6.77 -14.14 11.60
CA ILE A 98 -6.99 -13.99 13.04
C ILE A 98 -5.69 -13.58 13.75
N LEU A 99 -4.60 -14.31 13.53
CA LEU A 99 -3.30 -14.04 14.15
C LEU A 99 -2.77 -12.63 13.80
N LEU A 100 -2.92 -12.21 12.54
CA LEU A 100 -2.55 -10.85 12.12
C LEU A 100 -3.40 -9.78 12.82
N LYS A 101 -4.72 -10.00 12.94
CA LYS A 101 -5.61 -9.09 13.68
C LYS A 101 -5.22 -8.98 15.14
N GLU A 102 -4.86 -10.08 15.78
CA GLU A 102 -4.40 -10.09 17.16
C GLU A 102 -3.14 -9.23 17.32
N ILE A 103 -2.12 -9.46 16.50
CA ILE A 103 -0.89 -8.64 16.46
C ILE A 103 -1.24 -7.15 16.33
N PHE A 104 -2.02 -6.80 15.31
CA PHE A 104 -2.36 -5.40 15.04
C PHE A 104 -3.22 -4.78 16.13
N SER A 105 -4.09 -5.55 16.77
CA SER A 105 -4.91 -5.08 17.90
C SER A 105 -4.05 -4.77 19.13
N LEU A 106 -3.02 -5.58 19.39
CA LEU A 106 -2.07 -5.34 20.47
C LEU A 106 -1.21 -4.10 20.18
N MET A 107 -0.75 -3.94 18.94
CA MET A 107 -0.03 -2.74 18.50
C MET A 107 -0.89 -1.48 18.61
N LEU A 108 -2.16 -1.52 18.19
CA LEU A 108 -3.13 -0.43 18.35
C LEU A 108 -3.32 -0.04 19.83
N LYS A 109 -3.19 -0.97 20.77
CA LYS A 109 -3.20 -0.71 22.22
C LYS A 109 -1.87 -0.19 22.76
N GLY A 110 -0.87 0.01 21.91
CA GLY A 110 0.47 0.46 22.31
C GLY A 110 1.29 -0.62 23.02
N GLN A 111 1.02 -1.90 22.78
CA GLN A 111 1.76 -2.99 23.41
C GLN A 111 2.94 -3.43 22.56
N ILE A 112 4.12 -3.49 23.16
CA ILE A 112 5.30 -4.16 22.59
C ILE A 112 5.10 -5.66 22.77
N ILE A 113 5.17 -6.42 21.68
CA ILE A 113 4.89 -7.86 21.69
C ILE A 113 5.99 -8.67 20.99
N SER A 114 6.18 -9.90 21.44
CA SER A 114 6.92 -10.93 20.71
C SER A 114 6.03 -11.54 19.62
N THR A 115 6.57 -11.60 18.39
CA THR A 115 5.85 -12.14 17.24
C THR A 115 6.26 -13.58 16.89
N SER A 116 7.24 -14.16 17.60
CA SER A 116 7.82 -15.45 17.22
C SER A 116 6.81 -16.59 17.27
N ASN A 117 5.95 -16.61 18.29
CA ASN A 117 4.88 -17.62 18.40
C ASN A 117 3.79 -17.43 17.34
N TYR A 118 3.52 -16.19 16.92
CA TYR A 118 2.57 -15.91 15.84
C TYR A 118 3.13 -16.39 14.50
N LEU A 119 4.39 -16.06 14.20
CA LEU A 119 5.06 -16.52 12.99
C LEU A 119 5.06 -18.05 12.93
N LYS A 120 5.46 -18.72 14.01
CA LYS A 120 5.47 -20.18 14.06
C LYS A 120 4.10 -20.77 13.71
N GLN A 121 3.03 -20.25 14.32
CA GLN A 121 1.67 -20.70 14.03
C GLN A 121 1.27 -20.48 12.57
N ILE A 122 1.63 -19.35 11.95
CA ILE A 122 1.36 -19.09 10.54
C ILE A 122 2.11 -20.08 9.64
N LEU A 123 3.37 -20.37 9.96
CA LEU A 123 4.18 -21.33 9.22
C LEU A 123 3.60 -22.76 9.34
N ASP A 124 3.12 -23.14 10.51
CA ASP A 124 2.49 -24.44 10.76
C ASP A 124 1.17 -24.63 9.96
N LEU A 125 0.58 -23.56 9.42
CA LEU A 125 -0.57 -23.65 8.49
C LEU A 125 -0.16 -24.07 7.07
N ASN A 126 1.10 -23.84 6.68
CA ASN A 126 1.58 -24.11 5.32
C ASN A 126 2.67 -25.19 5.31
N VAL A 127 2.29 -26.39 4.89
CA VAL A 127 3.19 -27.56 4.85
C VAL A 127 4.24 -27.46 3.72
N ASP A 128 4.04 -26.58 2.74
CA ASP A 128 4.81 -26.59 1.48
C ASP A 128 6.14 -25.82 1.53
N TYR A 129 6.39 -25.00 2.55
CA TYR A 129 7.61 -24.19 2.64
C TYR A 129 8.75 -24.92 3.35
N LYS A 130 9.14 -26.08 2.81
CA LYS A 130 10.18 -26.97 3.38
C LYS A 130 11.54 -26.30 3.56
N SER A 131 11.83 -25.24 2.80
CA SER A 131 13.10 -24.51 2.88
C SER A 131 13.10 -23.39 3.94
N PHE A 132 11.93 -22.92 4.38
CA PHE A 132 11.82 -21.82 5.33
C PHE A 132 11.97 -22.33 6.76
N LYS A 133 12.96 -21.82 7.51
CA LYS A 133 13.30 -22.34 8.83
C LYS A 133 12.99 -21.31 9.92
N PHE A 134 11.97 -21.61 10.72
CA PHE A 134 11.71 -20.86 11.94
C PHE A 134 12.92 -20.90 12.89
N GLY A 135 13.25 -19.77 13.52
CA GLY A 135 14.38 -19.65 14.45
C GLY A 135 15.73 -19.34 13.78
N PHE A 136 15.73 -19.04 12.49
CA PHE A 136 16.91 -18.63 11.73
C PHE A 136 16.63 -17.32 10.99
N PHE A 137 17.69 -16.63 10.55
CA PHE A 137 17.53 -15.52 9.61
C PHE A 137 17.02 -16.04 8.27
N GLU A 138 15.96 -15.43 7.80
CA GLU A 138 15.27 -15.81 6.57
C GLU A 138 15.01 -14.58 5.71
N ASP A 139 14.74 -14.84 4.43
CA ASP A 139 14.38 -13.81 3.48
C ASP A 139 12.97 -13.25 3.77
N ALA A 140 12.88 -11.93 3.90
CA ALA A 140 11.62 -11.25 4.21
C ALA A 140 10.60 -11.37 3.07
N TYR A 141 11.04 -11.41 1.82
CA TYR A 141 10.14 -11.64 0.68
C TYR A 141 9.58 -13.07 0.69
N ALA A 142 10.39 -14.07 1.03
CA ALA A 142 9.91 -15.44 1.23
C ALA A 142 8.86 -15.50 2.35
N CYS A 143 9.14 -14.88 3.50
CA CYS A 143 8.19 -14.80 4.62
C CYS A 143 6.88 -14.09 4.22
N LEU A 144 6.97 -12.95 3.52
CA LEU A 144 5.83 -12.20 3.01
C LEU A 144 4.98 -13.04 2.06
N SER A 145 5.62 -13.78 1.16
CA SER A 145 4.95 -14.66 0.20
C SER A 145 4.14 -15.74 0.91
N ILE A 146 4.70 -16.35 1.96
CA ILE A 146 3.97 -17.34 2.78
C ILE A 146 2.71 -16.73 3.39
N ILE A 147 2.85 -15.56 4.03
CA ILE A 147 1.74 -14.86 4.69
C ILE A 147 0.64 -14.54 3.69
N PHE A 148 0.99 -13.97 2.53
CA PHE A 148 0.01 -13.56 1.53
C PHE A 148 -0.66 -14.76 0.84
N THR A 149 0.08 -15.83 0.54
CA THR A 149 -0.49 -17.08 0.04
C THR A 149 -1.53 -17.62 1.02
N GLN A 150 -1.20 -17.65 2.32
CA GLN A 150 -2.15 -18.13 3.34
C GLN A 150 -3.39 -17.24 3.44
N ILE A 151 -3.22 -15.91 3.43
CA ILE A 151 -4.36 -14.96 3.41
C ILE A 151 -5.24 -15.22 2.18
N LEU A 152 -4.64 -15.42 1.00
CA LEU A 152 -5.39 -15.68 -0.23
C LEU A 152 -6.16 -17.00 -0.17
N ASN A 153 -5.54 -18.07 0.34
CA ASN A 153 -6.19 -19.36 0.54
C ASN A 153 -7.39 -19.20 1.49
N GLU A 154 -7.20 -18.53 2.63
CA GLU A 154 -8.26 -18.30 3.62
C GLU A 154 -9.41 -17.43 3.10
N ILE A 155 -9.16 -16.54 2.15
CA ILE A 155 -10.19 -15.73 1.48
C ILE A 155 -10.93 -16.54 0.42
N ASN A 156 -10.21 -17.37 -0.34
CA ASN A 156 -10.78 -18.13 -1.45
C ASN A 156 -11.58 -19.35 -1.00
N ASP A 157 -11.14 -20.04 0.06
CA ASP A 157 -11.85 -21.21 0.63
C ASP A 157 -13.20 -20.87 1.29
N ASN A 158 -13.48 -19.58 1.50
CA ASN A 158 -14.75 -19.08 2.04
C ASN A 158 -15.73 -18.57 0.94
N ARG A 159 -15.44 -18.84 -0.34
CA ARG A 159 -16.38 -18.67 -1.46
C ARG A 159 -16.94 -20.00 -1.91
#